data_AF-F2QPV6-F1
#
_entry.id   AF-F2QPV6-F1
#
_cell.length_a   1.000
_cell.length_b   1.000
_cell.length_c   1.000
_cell.angle_alpha   90.00
_cell.angle_beta   90.00
_cell.angle_gamma   90.00
#
_symmetry.space_group_name_H-M   'P 1'
#
loop_
_entity.id
_entity.type
_entity.pdbx_description
1 polymer ?
#
loop_
_entity_poly.entity_id
_entity_poly.type
_entity_poly.pdbx_seq_one_letter_code
_entity_poly.pdbx_strand_id
1 'polypeptide(L)'
;MSDDSLHSLETSESTEKNEVKETETTQSSMVRPYMGQNSQDDENDENNDTVDEIGQFQRNVRSNSNLKPRSRKNSIRGLFERRPSVLTNPSIDSQEVEYGKLTKQYSHQDFFSDDLLGGSQITRVMTENSGPGSRIRGPGDLESNKLKEIESSLTDDDDEKSLGSCKSIHRQPSWVPAELERITTSIRSTISARARKVGFFSDEFRKTRSYMVVHFALVYLVMVLFVMGIFSVYWGSLYERDSRLKNLKFLIIGDEIGDESLLTDTVLQASETPELQAKGTWIYLNSAEIPSQYTNVTEFAIHEVHRQKYWAAILVTRNSTANIRQAFETANSSFTNEGLIYLIYESGRDLTGFGAYVMPSLNALEVEVLSMQGDGVYGPIINSLSPDQTLEVAANTTLASQSLSFTKIDYRPVTAPVTQAPQQIGLIYLSILSFFQFNFLGPIHAKVSQDLRRWHFVLYRMIASQISFLVLSLAFTLVSVAFQVDFSRGWSHGGIAVAWMFSYLTMAAAGGYNENMALYAFATYPPLVGFGMLGFVIVNVAPTFAPLELSPGFYQYGKAMPLYNGFQLLRTVLFGTTKKHIGLNIGVLFAWIIAMNALLPFSLSFFAKKKSQEATAAKEAAQAEAAQAAK
;
A
#
# COMPACT_ATOMS: atom_id res chain seq x y z
N MET A 1 -39.57 24.59 -18.44
CA MET A 1 -39.95 25.81 -19.18
C MET A 1 -38.69 26.50 -19.66
N SER A 2 -38.20 26.28 -20.88
CA SER A 2 -38.50 25.21 -21.85
C SER A 2 -37.18 24.95 -22.62
N ASP A 3 -36.82 23.75 -23.08
CA ASP A 3 -37.44 22.96 -24.16
C ASP A 3 -37.63 23.81 -25.44
N ASP A 4 -37.16 23.45 -26.64
CA ASP A 4 -36.30 22.34 -27.11
C ASP A 4 -35.62 22.82 -28.45
N SER A 5 -34.86 22.11 -29.30
CA SER A 5 -34.65 20.68 -29.58
C SER A 5 -33.44 20.44 -30.53
N LEU A 6 -33.13 19.16 -30.81
CA LEU A 6 -32.43 18.61 -32.01
C LEU A 6 -30.90 18.77 -32.18
N HIS A 7 -30.17 17.82 -32.78
CA HIS A 7 -30.21 16.35 -32.63
C HIS A 7 -28.93 15.69 -33.18
N SER A 8 -28.70 14.44 -32.75
CA SER A 8 -27.74 13.44 -33.25
C SER A 8 -27.27 13.50 -34.71
N LEU A 9 -25.95 13.31 -34.90
CA LEU A 9 -25.41 12.51 -36.00
C LEU A 9 -24.32 11.56 -35.47
N GLU A 10 -24.66 10.28 -35.38
CA GLU A 10 -23.66 9.19 -35.40
C GLU A 10 -23.50 8.72 -36.85
N THR A 11 -22.26 8.52 -37.30
CA THR A 11 -21.93 7.38 -38.16
C THR A 11 -20.47 7.00 -37.98
N SER A 12 -20.23 5.70 -37.91
CA SER A 12 -18.90 5.08 -37.96
C SER A 12 -18.28 5.17 -39.35
N GLU A 13 -16.95 5.24 -39.42
CA GLU A 13 -16.21 4.57 -40.49
C GLU A 13 -14.93 3.94 -39.92
N SER A 14 -14.45 2.86 -40.54
CA SER A 14 -13.41 2.01 -39.94
C SER A 14 -12.49 1.39 -40.98
N THR A 15 -11.25 1.14 -40.57
CA THR A 15 -10.19 0.43 -41.31
C THR A 15 -9.72 1.04 -42.63
N GLU A 16 -8.47 1.52 -42.62
CA GLU A 16 -7.50 1.02 -43.58
C GLU A 16 -6.20 0.63 -42.85
N LYS A 17 -5.54 -0.41 -43.33
CA LYS A 17 -4.18 -0.79 -42.89
C LYS A 17 -3.19 -0.28 -43.92
N ASN A 18 -2.03 0.21 -43.49
CA ASN A 18 -0.86 0.14 -44.34
C ASN A 18 0.36 -0.37 -43.56
N GLU A 19 1.01 -1.38 -44.15
CA GLU A 19 2.20 -2.05 -43.64
C GLU A 19 3.39 -1.55 -44.47
N VAL A 20 4.20 -0.66 -43.89
CA VAL A 20 5.45 -0.20 -44.51
C VAL A 20 6.62 -0.74 -43.71
N LYS A 21 7.62 -1.25 -44.43
CA LYS A 21 8.63 -2.17 -43.92
C LYS A 21 10.02 -1.72 -44.36
N GLU A 22 10.56 -0.73 -43.64
CA GLU A 22 11.90 -0.21 -43.90
C GLU A 22 12.89 -0.72 -42.87
N THR A 23 13.78 -1.60 -43.33
CA THR A 23 15.06 -1.85 -42.69
C THR A 23 16.06 -0.83 -43.21
N GLU A 24 16.57 0.05 -42.35
CA GLU A 24 17.89 0.63 -42.60
C GLU A 24 18.67 0.88 -41.31
N THR A 25 19.99 1.07 -41.47
CA THR A 25 20.97 0.87 -40.39
C THR A 25 21.61 2.19 -40.02
N THR A 26 21.40 2.67 -38.80
CA THR A 26 22.07 3.88 -38.30
C THR A 26 22.95 3.55 -37.09
N GLN A 27 24.27 3.65 -37.26
CA GLN A 27 25.22 3.55 -36.17
C GLN A 27 25.16 4.82 -35.31
N SER A 28 24.58 4.74 -34.11
CA SER A 28 24.77 5.78 -33.10
C SER A 28 26.14 5.61 -32.45
N SER A 29 27.01 6.60 -32.61
CA SER A 29 28.36 6.60 -32.05
C SER A 29 28.32 6.80 -30.52
N MET A 30 28.75 5.80 -29.76
CA MET A 30 28.95 5.94 -28.32
C MET A 30 30.13 6.88 -28.03
N VAL A 31 29.84 8.16 -27.76
CA VAL A 31 30.77 9.04 -27.06
C VAL A 31 30.95 8.50 -25.64
N ARG A 32 32.16 8.03 -25.31
CA ARG A 32 32.48 7.55 -23.97
C ARG A 32 32.69 8.74 -23.02
N PRO A 33 32.05 8.77 -21.83
CA PRO A 33 32.58 9.51 -20.70
C PRO A 33 33.97 8.96 -20.33
N TYR A 34 34.89 9.83 -19.91
CA TYR A 34 36.22 9.41 -19.47
C TYR A 34 36.12 8.60 -18.16
N MET A 35 36.72 7.41 -18.13
CA MET A 35 36.97 6.70 -16.87
C MET A 35 38.16 7.35 -16.16
N GLY A 36 37.89 8.00 -15.03
CA GLY A 36 38.90 8.20 -13.99
C GLY A 36 39.35 6.84 -13.44
N GLN A 37 40.63 6.71 -13.09
CA GLN A 37 41.18 5.44 -12.61
C GLN A 37 40.82 5.17 -11.14
N ASN A 38 40.90 3.90 -10.74
CA ASN A 38 40.66 3.47 -9.37
C ASN A 38 41.60 4.18 -8.37
N SER A 39 41.01 4.76 -7.33
CA SER A 39 41.61 4.80 -5.99
C SER A 39 40.69 4.03 -5.05
N GLN A 40 41.18 2.90 -4.53
CA GLN A 40 40.68 2.39 -3.26
C GLN A 40 41.36 3.23 -2.17
N ASP A 41 40.57 3.90 -1.33
CA ASP A 41 40.79 4.21 0.08
C ASP A 41 39.53 4.99 0.58
N ASP A 42 39.54 5.52 1.80
CA ASP A 42 38.42 6.22 2.48
C ASP A 42 37.27 5.36 3.04
N GLU A 43 37.59 4.21 3.63
CA GLU A 43 36.91 3.76 4.86
C GLU A 43 37.70 4.23 6.09
N ASN A 44 37.51 5.48 6.54
CA ASN A 44 37.68 5.96 7.94
C ASN A 44 37.47 7.48 8.03
N ASP A 45 36.42 7.93 8.74
CA ASP A 45 36.47 8.95 9.81
C ASP A 45 35.07 9.56 10.11
N GLU A 46 34.42 9.03 11.15
CA GLU A 46 33.56 9.78 12.09
C GLU A 46 33.03 8.78 13.14
N ASN A 47 33.78 8.54 14.22
CA ASN A 47 33.32 8.06 15.54
C ASN A 47 34.55 7.79 16.45
N ASN A 48 35.10 8.83 17.08
CA ASN A 48 36.17 8.69 18.06
C ASN A 48 35.92 9.58 19.28
N ASP A 49 34.94 9.20 20.11
CA ASP A 49 34.66 9.89 21.37
C ASP A 49 34.04 8.98 22.46
N THR A 50 34.51 7.73 22.54
CA THR A 50 34.35 6.86 23.74
C THR A 50 35.55 5.92 23.90
N VAL A 51 36.69 6.45 24.34
CA VAL A 51 37.83 5.65 24.81
C VAL A 51 37.89 5.76 26.33
N ASP A 52 37.42 4.73 27.03
CA ASP A 52 38.07 4.11 28.21
C ASP A 52 37.14 3.08 28.88
N GLU A 53 37.41 1.79 28.68
CA GLU A 53 37.64 0.78 29.74
C GLU A 53 37.82 -0.64 29.15
N ILE A 54 38.21 -1.59 30.00
CA ILE A 54 38.30 -3.06 29.72
C ILE A 54 39.32 -3.48 28.64
N GLY A 55 40.50 -2.86 28.66
CA GLY A 55 41.71 -3.48 28.10
C GLY A 55 42.26 -4.58 29.03
N GLN A 56 41.72 -5.81 29.03
CA GLN A 56 42.33 -6.93 29.77
C GLN A 56 41.98 -8.35 29.26
N PHE A 57 42.92 -9.28 29.47
CA PHE A 57 42.76 -10.75 29.34
C PHE A 57 42.50 -11.39 27.96
N GLN A 58 43.37 -11.10 26.97
CA GLN A 58 43.87 -12.18 26.09
C GLN A 58 45.18 -12.78 26.63
N ARG A 59 45.06 -13.83 27.45
CA ARG A 59 46.05 -14.92 27.60
C ARG A 59 45.58 -16.00 28.57
N ASN A 60 45.25 -17.19 28.07
CA ASN A 60 45.80 -18.47 28.57
C ASN A 60 45.36 -19.71 27.78
N VAL A 61 46.15 -20.78 27.93
CA VAL A 61 46.00 -22.17 27.43
C VAL A 61 46.04 -22.38 25.91
N ARG A 62 47.08 -23.11 25.49
CA ARG A 62 47.25 -23.79 24.19
C ARG A 62 47.60 -25.27 24.50
N SER A 63 47.48 -26.16 23.50
CA SER A 63 47.58 -27.64 23.63
C SER A 63 46.35 -28.26 24.30
N ASN A 64 45.89 -29.49 23.99
CA ASN A 64 46.36 -30.57 23.10
C ASN A 64 45.10 -31.29 22.53
N SER A 65 45.09 -32.20 21.55
CA SER A 65 46.13 -32.96 20.82
C SER A 65 45.66 -33.31 19.38
N ASN A 66 46.53 -33.93 18.56
CA ASN A 66 46.21 -34.37 17.18
C ASN A 66 45.48 -35.74 17.13
N LEU A 67 44.64 -35.93 16.09
CA LEU A 67 44.65 -37.14 15.24
C LEU A 67 43.94 -36.85 13.89
N LYS A 68 44.18 -37.68 12.86
CA LYS A 68 43.91 -37.37 11.43
C LYS A 68 43.17 -38.54 10.71
N PRO A 69 42.79 -38.46 9.41
CA PRO A 69 41.37 -38.51 9.04
C PRO A 69 40.99 -39.69 8.12
N ARG A 70 39.71 -39.77 7.71
CA ARG A 70 39.33 -40.48 6.47
C ARG A 70 38.11 -39.84 5.78
N SER A 71 37.92 -40.18 4.51
CA SER A 71 37.05 -39.47 3.56
C SER A 71 36.27 -40.44 2.68
N ARG A 72 35.02 -40.09 2.32
CA ARG A 72 34.47 -40.25 0.97
C ARG A 72 33.20 -39.41 0.75
N LYS A 73 32.94 -39.07 -0.51
CA LYS A 73 31.74 -38.37 -1.01
C LYS A 73 30.92 -39.30 -1.93
N ASN A 74 29.78 -38.78 -2.40
CA ASN A 74 28.89 -39.25 -3.46
C ASN A 74 27.89 -40.33 -2.99
N SER A 75 26.57 -40.27 -3.22
CA SER A 75 25.66 -39.58 -4.18
C SER A 75 25.02 -40.60 -5.12
N ILE A 76 23.69 -40.59 -5.21
CA ILE A 76 22.88 -40.90 -6.41
C ILE A 76 21.44 -40.43 -6.15
N ARG A 77 20.76 -39.94 -7.19
CA ARG A 77 19.32 -39.60 -7.18
C ARG A 77 18.52 -40.76 -7.79
N GLY A 78 17.47 -41.18 -7.09
CA GLY A 78 16.15 -41.53 -7.62
C GLY A 78 15.98 -42.69 -8.61
N LEU A 79 14.89 -43.43 -8.44
CA LEU A 79 14.04 -43.92 -9.52
C LEU A 79 12.64 -44.26 -8.97
N PHE A 80 11.67 -44.40 -9.86
CA PHE A 80 10.30 -44.87 -9.58
C PHE A 80 10.36 -46.38 -9.19
N GLU A 81 9.33 -47.06 -8.68
CA GLU A 81 7.98 -47.18 -9.23
C GLU A 81 7.06 -48.07 -8.34
N ARG A 82 5.77 -48.18 -8.70
CA ARG A 82 4.76 -49.22 -8.37
C ARG A 82 3.80 -49.00 -7.18
N ARG A 83 2.50 -49.07 -7.50
CA ARG A 83 1.38 -49.48 -6.62
C ARG A 83 1.09 -50.99 -6.80
N PRO A 84 0.19 -51.59 -6.01
CA PRO A 84 -1.11 -51.99 -6.59
C PRO A 84 -2.37 -51.81 -5.68
N SER A 85 -3.51 -52.31 -6.16
CA SER A 85 -4.91 -52.32 -5.65
C SER A 85 -5.18 -53.29 -4.46
N VAL A 86 -6.16 -53.10 -3.54
CA VAL A 86 -7.65 -53.27 -3.64
C VAL A 86 -8.04 -54.68 -4.14
N LEU A 87 -8.86 -55.57 -3.51
CA LEU A 87 -10.06 -55.53 -2.60
C LEU A 87 -9.93 -56.69 -1.53
N THR A 88 -10.69 -56.81 -0.41
CA THR A 88 -12.06 -57.40 -0.22
C THR A 88 -12.57 -57.25 1.25
N ASN A 89 -13.77 -57.80 1.57
CA ASN A 89 -14.49 -57.87 2.87
C ASN A 89 -15.33 -59.21 2.89
N PRO A 90 -16.08 -59.69 3.94
CA PRO A 90 -16.42 -59.13 5.27
C PRO A 90 -16.50 -60.12 6.49
N SER A 91 -17.07 -59.62 7.61
CA SER A 91 -17.87 -60.29 8.68
C SER A 91 -17.26 -61.28 9.70
N ILE A 92 -17.47 -61.00 11.00
CA ILE A 92 -18.26 -61.79 12.00
C ILE A 92 -18.37 -61.00 13.33
N ASP A 93 -19.34 -61.36 14.19
CA ASP A 93 -19.76 -60.66 15.42
C ASP A 93 -18.74 -60.61 16.58
N SER A 94 -18.88 -59.63 17.49
CA SER A 94 -19.50 -59.87 18.83
C SER A 94 -19.38 -58.70 19.83
N GLN A 95 -20.23 -58.77 20.87
CA GLN A 95 -20.24 -58.01 22.14
C GLN A 95 -20.61 -56.51 22.13
N GLU A 96 -21.86 -56.23 22.53
CA GLU A 96 -22.18 -55.06 23.37
C GLU A 96 -21.56 -55.21 24.76
N VAL A 97 -21.24 -54.08 25.42
CA VAL A 97 -21.56 -53.74 26.83
C VAL A 97 -20.95 -52.36 27.16
N GLU A 98 -21.61 -51.58 28.04
CA GLU A 98 -21.19 -50.29 28.61
C GLU A 98 -20.67 -49.17 27.67
N TYR A 99 -21.46 -48.09 27.52
CA TYR A 99 -20.91 -46.70 27.63
C TYR A 99 -21.98 -45.65 28.02
N GLY A 100 -22.89 -46.00 28.93
CA GLY A 100 -23.98 -45.12 29.38
C GLY A 100 -23.58 -44.02 30.37
N LYS A 101 -22.41 -43.36 30.22
CA LYS A 101 -21.89 -42.42 31.24
C LYS A 101 -20.79 -41.42 30.78
N LEU A 102 -20.92 -40.77 29.63
CA LEU A 102 -19.92 -39.77 29.19
C LEU A 102 -20.44 -38.56 28.37
N THR A 103 -21.56 -37.97 28.78
CA THR A 103 -22.22 -36.83 28.10
C THR A 103 -22.34 -35.58 28.98
N LYS A 104 -21.21 -34.99 29.42
CA LYS A 104 -21.21 -33.64 30.01
C LYS A 104 -19.88 -32.86 29.91
N GLN A 105 -19.27 -32.84 28.73
CA GLN A 105 -18.14 -31.96 28.42
C GLN A 105 -18.20 -31.52 26.95
N TYR A 106 -17.62 -30.35 26.64
CA TYR A 106 -17.59 -29.66 25.33
C TYR A 106 -18.87 -28.93 24.87
N SER A 107 -18.90 -27.62 25.12
CA SER A 107 -19.48 -26.60 24.23
C SER A 107 -18.67 -25.30 24.36
N HIS A 108 -17.44 -25.31 23.84
CA HIS A 108 -16.50 -24.18 23.93
C HIS A 108 -15.78 -23.86 22.60
N GLN A 109 -16.40 -24.25 21.47
CA GLN A 109 -15.84 -24.12 20.13
C GLN A 109 -16.67 -23.17 19.24
N ASP A 110 -18.00 -23.18 19.42
CA ASP A 110 -19.01 -22.42 18.69
C ASP A 110 -19.03 -20.89 18.87
N PHE A 111 -18.16 -20.32 19.71
CA PHE A 111 -18.21 -18.88 20.10
C PHE A 111 -17.07 -18.03 19.51
N PHE A 112 -16.21 -18.62 18.65
CA PHE A 112 -15.06 -17.91 18.04
C PHE A 112 -15.15 -17.76 16.52
N SER A 113 -16.11 -18.41 15.85
CA SER A 113 -16.36 -18.29 14.41
C SER A 113 -17.32 -17.16 14.06
N ASP A 114 -18.37 -16.97 14.87
CA ASP A 114 -19.59 -16.30 14.43
C ASP A 114 -19.51 -14.77 14.49
N ASP A 115 -18.61 -14.23 15.33
CA ASP A 115 -18.30 -12.79 15.41
C ASP A 115 -17.49 -12.27 14.19
N LEU A 116 -16.83 -13.14 13.43
CA LEU A 116 -15.92 -12.76 12.32
C LEU A 116 -16.62 -12.64 10.95
N LEU A 117 -17.80 -13.24 10.77
CA LEU A 117 -18.60 -13.14 9.56
C LEU A 117 -20.07 -12.85 9.95
N GLY A 118 -20.42 -11.57 10.02
CA GLY A 118 -21.71 -11.05 10.48
C GLY A 118 -22.90 -11.35 9.55
N GLY A 119 -23.20 -12.63 9.31
CA GLY A 119 -24.27 -13.10 8.42
C GLY A 119 -24.93 -14.43 8.81
N SER A 120 -24.54 -15.09 9.91
CA SER A 120 -25.00 -16.46 10.24
C SER A 120 -26.15 -16.54 11.27
N GLN A 121 -26.52 -15.45 11.93
CA GLN A 121 -27.57 -15.44 12.98
C GLN A 121 -28.99 -15.76 12.47
N ILE A 122 -29.20 -15.80 11.15
CA ILE A 122 -30.48 -16.18 10.53
C ILE A 122 -30.56 -17.70 10.27
N THR A 123 -29.41 -18.36 10.06
CA THR A 123 -29.36 -19.75 9.56
C THR A 123 -29.44 -20.80 10.67
N ARG A 124 -28.87 -20.53 11.85
CA ARG A 124 -28.78 -21.51 12.96
C ARG A 124 -30.15 -21.99 13.47
N VAL A 125 -31.20 -21.19 13.28
CA VAL A 125 -32.59 -21.50 13.68
C VAL A 125 -33.29 -22.45 12.69
N MET A 126 -32.69 -22.76 11.52
CA MET A 126 -33.34 -23.53 10.45
C MET A 126 -32.80 -24.95 10.23
N THR A 127 -31.78 -25.41 10.96
CA THR A 127 -31.16 -26.73 10.76
C THR A 127 -31.22 -27.69 11.95
N GLU A 128 -31.56 -27.22 13.16
CA GLU A 128 -31.60 -28.07 14.37
C GLU A 128 -32.97 -28.76 14.56
N ASN A 129 -33.47 -29.47 13.52
CA ASN A 129 -34.64 -30.35 13.69
C ASN A 129 -34.74 -31.49 12.66
N SER A 130 -33.68 -32.29 12.50
CA SER A 130 -33.71 -33.53 11.70
C SER A 130 -32.82 -34.62 12.29
N GLY A 131 -33.45 -35.63 12.90
CA GLY A 131 -32.81 -36.90 13.26
C GLY A 131 -32.39 -37.72 12.03
N PRO A 132 -31.54 -38.74 12.20
CA PRO A 132 -30.76 -39.31 11.10
C PRO A 132 -31.58 -40.17 10.13
N GLY A 133 -31.55 -39.83 8.83
CA GLY A 133 -32.16 -40.65 7.78
C GLY A 133 -31.77 -40.24 6.35
N SER A 134 -31.47 -41.23 5.51
CA SER A 134 -31.13 -41.14 4.08
C SER A 134 -29.76 -40.51 3.70
N ARG A 135 -29.23 -40.93 2.55
CA ARG A 135 -27.97 -40.46 1.95
C ARG A 135 -28.26 -39.73 0.64
N ILE A 136 -27.52 -38.66 0.35
CA ILE A 136 -27.54 -38.01 -0.97
C ILE A 136 -26.70 -38.82 -1.97
N ARG A 137 -27.19 -38.93 -3.23
CA ARG A 137 -26.41 -39.28 -4.42
C ARG A 137 -27.09 -38.65 -5.65
N GLY A 138 -26.39 -37.76 -6.38
CA GLY A 138 -26.80 -37.28 -7.72
C GLY A 138 -26.13 -38.09 -8.84
N PRO A 139 -25.89 -37.55 -10.06
CA PRO A 139 -26.23 -36.19 -10.57
C PRO A 139 -26.89 -36.19 -11.98
N GLY A 140 -27.16 -34.99 -12.53
CA GLY A 140 -27.43 -34.74 -13.96
C GLY A 140 -28.79 -35.21 -14.51
N ASP A 141 -29.27 -34.76 -15.68
CA ASP A 141 -28.85 -33.67 -16.59
C ASP A 141 -30.03 -33.30 -17.54
N LEU A 142 -29.82 -32.30 -18.40
CA LEU A 142 -30.56 -32.01 -19.66
C LEU A 142 -32.00 -31.43 -19.61
N GLU A 143 -32.01 -30.11 -19.83
CA GLU A 143 -32.82 -29.35 -20.79
C GLU A 143 -34.31 -29.65 -21.06
N SER A 144 -35.06 -28.57 -20.89
CA SER A 144 -36.31 -28.21 -21.57
C SER A 144 -36.56 -28.82 -22.96
N ASN A 145 -37.81 -29.22 -23.18
CA ASN A 145 -38.50 -28.77 -24.39
C ASN A 145 -39.97 -28.44 -24.15
N LYS A 146 -40.57 -27.70 -25.08
CA LYS A 146 -41.95 -27.20 -25.00
C LYS A 146 -42.94 -28.33 -25.30
N LEU A 147 -44.14 -28.24 -24.71
CA LEU A 147 -45.37 -28.03 -25.48
C LEU A 147 -46.51 -27.54 -24.57
N LYS A 148 -47.25 -26.55 -25.07
CA LYS A 148 -48.66 -26.28 -24.71
C LYS A 148 -49.53 -27.01 -25.74
N GLU A 149 -50.85 -26.87 -25.59
CA GLU A 149 -51.88 -27.64 -26.32
C GLU A 149 -51.96 -29.09 -25.82
N ILE A 150 -53.13 -29.72 -25.69
CA ILE A 150 -54.46 -29.32 -26.19
C ILE A 150 -55.42 -29.05 -25.02
N GLU A 151 -56.31 -28.07 -25.21
CA GLU A 151 -57.48 -27.78 -24.37
C GLU A 151 -58.77 -28.11 -25.15
N SER A 152 -59.90 -28.33 -24.46
CA SER A 152 -61.28 -28.52 -24.97
C SER A 152 -61.70 -29.89 -25.57
N SER A 153 -62.47 -30.65 -24.77
CA SER A 153 -63.71 -31.42 -25.11
C SER A 153 -64.11 -32.21 -23.84
N LEU A 154 -65.10 -31.85 -23.02
CA LEU A 154 -66.56 -31.76 -23.21
C LEU A 154 -67.22 -33.04 -23.74
N THR A 155 -68.23 -33.52 -22.99
CA THR A 155 -69.25 -34.55 -23.28
C THR A 155 -68.76 -35.99 -23.51
N ASP A 156 -69.51 -37.06 -23.21
CA ASP A 156 -70.58 -37.32 -22.21
C ASP A 156 -70.75 -38.87 -22.09
N ASP A 157 -71.38 -39.32 -20.99
CA ASP A 157 -72.13 -40.59 -20.75
C ASP A 157 -71.53 -42.00 -21.04
N ASP A 158 -71.94 -42.95 -20.17
CA ASP A 158 -72.02 -44.43 -20.28
C ASP A 158 -70.76 -45.26 -20.67
N ASP A 159 -70.52 -46.49 -20.16
CA ASP A 159 -71.45 -47.60 -19.87
C ASP A 159 -70.93 -48.57 -18.77
N GLU A 160 -71.59 -49.70 -18.56
CA GLU A 160 -71.59 -50.51 -17.31
C GLU A 160 -70.72 -51.81 -17.28
N LYS A 161 -70.60 -52.40 -16.07
CA LYS A 161 -70.31 -53.81 -15.70
C LYS A 161 -68.88 -54.40 -15.64
N SER A 162 -68.43 -54.57 -14.39
CA SER A 162 -67.84 -55.81 -13.79
C SER A 162 -66.40 -56.22 -14.18
N LEU A 163 -65.48 -56.49 -13.23
CA LEU A 163 -65.37 -57.76 -12.47
C LEU A 163 -64.25 -57.67 -11.37
N GLY A 164 -64.19 -58.65 -10.48
CA GLY A 164 -62.93 -59.03 -9.78
C GLY A 164 -62.68 -58.45 -8.37
N SER A 165 -63.06 -59.19 -7.32
CA SER A 165 -62.68 -58.88 -5.93
C SER A 165 -61.24 -59.28 -5.60
N CYS A 166 -60.49 -58.43 -4.90
CA CYS A 166 -59.34 -58.88 -4.09
C CYS A 166 -59.08 -58.01 -2.85
N LYS A 167 -59.46 -58.55 -1.68
CA LYS A 167 -58.96 -58.28 -0.31
C LYS A 167 -58.49 -56.86 0.05
N SER A 168 -59.32 -56.13 0.79
CA SER A 168 -58.88 -55.01 1.60
C SER A 168 -58.01 -55.46 2.79
N ILE A 169 -56.82 -54.88 2.94
CA ILE A 169 -56.04 -54.97 4.18
C ILE A 169 -56.64 -53.98 5.18
N HIS A 170 -57.08 -54.46 6.36
CA HIS A 170 -57.51 -53.61 7.46
C HIS A 170 -56.37 -52.71 7.93
N ARG A 171 -56.46 -51.40 7.64
CA ARG A 171 -55.63 -50.39 8.30
C ARG A 171 -56.24 -50.08 9.66
N GLN A 172 -55.65 -50.61 10.72
CA GLN A 172 -56.02 -50.33 12.12
C GLN A 172 -56.08 -48.81 12.37
N PRO A 173 -57.13 -48.27 13.03
CA PRO A 173 -57.16 -46.88 13.44
C PRO A 173 -56.16 -46.69 14.59
N SER A 174 -55.10 -45.92 14.36
CA SER A 174 -54.15 -45.54 15.40
C SER A 174 -54.84 -44.66 16.44
N TRP A 175 -55.09 -45.22 17.63
CA TRP A 175 -55.74 -44.52 18.75
C TRP A 175 -54.78 -43.50 19.38
N VAL A 176 -54.62 -42.35 18.74
CA VAL A 176 -54.00 -41.17 19.34
C VAL A 176 -55.03 -40.56 20.30
N PRO A 177 -54.71 -40.34 21.59
CA PRO A 177 -55.62 -39.65 22.49
C PRO A 177 -55.97 -38.26 21.96
N ALA A 178 -57.24 -37.86 22.02
CA ALA A 178 -57.69 -36.52 21.62
C ALA A 178 -57.04 -35.38 22.45
N GLU A 179 -56.36 -35.73 23.55
CA GLU A 179 -55.45 -34.87 24.31
C GLU A 179 -54.18 -34.53 23.51
N LEU A 180 -53.52 -35.55 22.94
CA LEU A 180 -52.28 -35.44 22.17
C LEU A 180 -52.49 -34.72 20.84
N GLU A 181 -53.65 -34.91 20.19
CA GLU A 181 -54.00 -34.18 18.98
C GLU A 181 -54.30 -32.70 19.27
N ARG A 182 -54.93 -32.38 20.41
CA ARG A 182 -55.10 -30.99 20.89
C ARG A 182 -53.79 -30.35 21.32
N ILE A 183 -52.89 -31.09 21.98
CA ILE A 183 -51.55 -30.60 22.35
C ILE A 183 -50.73 -30.32 21.09
N THR A 184 -50.67 -31.24 20.13
CA THR A 184 -49.89 -31.04 18.89
C THR A 184 -50.48 -29.95 18.00
N THR A 185 -51.80 -29.81 17.89
CA THR A 185 -52.42 -28.67 17.17
C THR A 185 -52.22 -27.33 17.88
N SER A 186 -52.26 -27.30 19.22
CA SER A 186 -51.93 -26.11 20.04
C SER A 186 -50.46 -25.68 19.90
N ILE A 187 -49.53 -26.63 19.95
CA ILE A 187 -48.10 -26.38 19.68
C ILE A 187 -47.92 -25.88 18.24
N ARG A 188 -48.59 -26.49 17.26
CA ARG A 188 -48.50 -26.08 15.85
C ARG A 188 -49.12 -24.70 15.58
N SER A 189 -50.17 -24.31 16.30
CA SER A 189 -50.81 -23.00 16.18
C SER A 189 -50.03 -21.90 16.90
N THR A 190 -49.42 -22.19 18.06
CA THR A 190 -48.52 -21.24 18.75
C THR A 190 -47.21 -21.06 17.97
N ILE A 191 -46.65 -22.11 17.37
CA ILE A 191 -45.50 -22.01 16.45
C ILE A 191 -45.87 -21.20 15.20
N SER A 192 -47.01 -21.46 14.55
CA SER A 192 -47.40 -20.74 13.34
C SER A 192 -47.79 -19.28 13.60
N ALA A 193 -48.40 -18.96 14.75
CA ALA A 193 -48.62 -17.60 15.21
C ALA A 193 -47.29 -16.86 15.43
N ARG A 194 -46.30 -17.51 16.06
CA ARG A 194 -44.95 -16.95 16.29
C ARG A 194 -44.11 -16.84 15.01
N ALA A 195 -44.47 -17.58 13.95
CA ALA A 195 -43.82 -17.57 12.64
C ALA A 195 -44.53 -16.68 11.58
N ARG A 196 -45.55 -15.90 11.97
CA ARG A 196 -46.33 -15.07 11.05
C ARG A 196 -45.52 -13.87 10.54
N LYS A 197 -44.89 -14.01 9.36
CA LYS A 197 -44.17 -12.93 8.68
C LYS A 197 -45.13 -11.77 8.33
N VAL A 198 -45.10 -10.69 9.10
CA VAL A 198 -45.90 -9.48 8.87
C VAL A 198 -45.25 -8.55 7.83
N GLY A 199 -46.08 -7.82 7.08
CA GLY A 199 -45.63 -6.83 6.11
C GLY A 199 -45.00 -5.60 6.78
N PHE A 200 -43.96 -5.03 6.16
CA PHE A 200 -43.15 -3.92 6.69
C PHE A 200 -43.96 -2.68 7.12
N PHE A 201 -45.08 -2.40 6.44
CA PHE A 201 -45.96 -1.26 6.73
C PHE A 201 -47.05 -1.53 7.78
N SER A 202 -47.20 -2.77 8.27
CA SER A 202 -48.15 -3.10 9.33
C SER A 202 -47.91 -2.29 10.61
N ASP A 203 -48.97 -2.09 11.41
CA ASP A 203 -48.85 -1.45 12.73
C ASP A 203 -48.16 -2.37 13.76
N GLU A 204 -48.29 -3.70 13.64
CA GLU A 204 -47.52 -4.65 14.45
C GLU A 204 -46.00 -4.43 14.28
N PHE A 205 -45.54 -4.14 13.05
CA PHE A 205 -44.13 -3.83 12.78
C PHE A 205 -43.73 -2.37 13.09
N ARG A 206 -44.66 -1.49 13.48
CA ARG A 206 -44.39 -0.04 13.67
C ARG A 206 -43.32 0.25 14.72
N LYS A 207 -43.27 -0.51 15.81
CA LYS A 207 -42.22 -0.38 16.84
C LYS A 207 -40.84 -0.74 16.27
N THR A 208 -40.74 -1.87 15.58
CA THR A 208 -39.51 -2.34 14.92
C THR A 208 -39.06 -1.39 13.82
N ARG A 209 -40.00 -0.83 13.04
CA ARG A 209 -39.73 0.19 12.02
C ARG A 209 -39.14 1.46 12.62
N SER A 210 -39.69 1.95 13.74
CA SER A 210 -39.14 3.10 14.47
C SER A 210 -37.75 2.83 15.04
N TYR A 211 -37.57 1.66 15.68
CA TYR A 211 -36.26 1.20 16.19
C TYR A 211 -35.21 1.15 15.07
N MET A 212 -35.56 0.55 13.92
CA MET A 212 -34.68 0.43 12.76
C MET A 212 -34.28 1.80 12.21
N VAL A 213 -35.22 2.72 12.03
CA VAL A 213 -34.94 4.08 11.53
C VAL A 213 -34.00 4.84 12.47
N VAL A 214 -34.22 4.77 13.79
CA VAL A 214 -33.35 5.44 14.77
C VAL A 214 -31.94 4.83 14.78
N HIS A 215 -31.81 3.50 14.76
CA HIS A 215 -30.50 2.84 14.77
C HIS A 215 -29.75 3.02 13.46
N PHE A 216 -30.43 2.99 12.31
CA PHE A 216 -29.81 3.29 11.02
C PHE A 216 -29.36 4.76 10.97
N ALA A 217 -30.20 5.71 11.42
CA ALA A 217 -29.82 7.12 11.48
C ALA A 217 -28.60 7.36 12.39
N LEU A 218 -28.52 6.68 13.54
CA LEU A 218 -27.37 6.73 14.44
C LEU A 218 -26.10 6.15 13.79
N VAL A 219 -26.20 4.97 13.16
CA VAL A 219 -25.06 4.32 12.47
C VAL A 219 -24.59 5.17 11.29
N TYR A 220 -25.50 5.74 10.49
CA TYR A 220 -25.15 6.66 9.40
C TYR A 220 -24.53 7.95 9.93
N LEU A 221 -25.04 8.54 11.02
CA LEU A 221 -24.44 9.73 11.63
C LEU A 221 -23.01 9.45 12.11
N VAL A 222 -22.79 8.33 12.81
CA VAL A 222 -21.45 7.90 13.25
C VAL A 222 -20.53 7.65 12.06
N MET A 223 -21.01 6.99 11.00
CA MET A 223 -20.24 6.76 9.78
C MET A 223 -19.88 8.08 9.06
N VAL A 224 -20.82 9.03 8.94
CA VAL A 224 -20.57 10.35 8.34
C VAL A 224 -19.55 11.14 9.15
N LEU A 225 -19.64 11.12 10.48
CA LEU A 225 -18.65 11.77 11.36
C LEU A 225 -17.26 11.14 11.24
N PHE A 226 -17.16 9.81 11.15
CA PHE A 226 -15.88 9.12 10.90
C PHE A 226 -15.32 9.42 9.51
N VAL A 227 -16.16 9.39 8.47
CA VAL A 227 -15.76 9.74 7.09
C VAL A 227 -15.23 11.17 7.07
N MET A 228 -16.02 12.16 7.51
CA MET A 228 -15.60 13.56 7.54
C MET A 228 -14.28 13.73 8.33
N GLY A 229 -14.23 13.23 9.57
CA GLY A 229 -13.06 13.40 10.43
C GLY A 229 -11.78 12.75 9.91
N ILE A 230 -11.86 11.50 9.42
CA ILE A 230 -10.70 10.78 8.90
C ILE A 230 -10.29 11.32 7.52
N PHE A 231 -11.24 11.54 6.62
CA PHE A 231 -10.93 11.91 5.24
C PHE A 231 -10.36 13.33 5.16
N SER A 232 -10.81 14.27 6.00
CA SER A 232 -10.21 15.61 6.08
C SER A 232 -8.71 15.60 6.38
N VAL A 233 -8.15 14.54 6.98
CA VAL A 233 -6.68 14.39 7.16
C VAL A 233 -5.97 14.16 5.84
N TYR A 234 -6.54 13.39 4.90
CA TYR A 234 -5.92 13.23 3.58
C TYR A 234 -6.11 14.47 2.71
N TRP A 235 -7.35 14.90 2.50
CA TRP A 235 -7.66 16.06 1.66
C TRP A 235 -6.99 17.35 2.17
N GLY A 236 -6.88 17.52 3.49
CA GLY A 236 -6.19 18.65 4.11
C GLY A 236 -4.67 18.67 3.92
N SER A 237 -4.04 17.56 3.54
CA SER A 237 -2.61 17.54 3.13
C SER A 237 -2.43 17.97 1.66
N LEU A 238 -3.51 17.95 0.87
CA LEU A 238 -3.55 18.41 -0.53
C LEU A 238 -3.94 19.89 -0.66
N TYR A 239 -4.75 20.40 0.25
CA TYR A 239 -5.41 21.71 0.17
C TYR A 239 -4.42 22.89 0.07
N GLU A 240 -4.65 23.81 -0.88
CA GLU A 240 -3.88 25.05 -1.10
C GLU A 240 -2.35 24.89 -1.25
N ARG A 241 -1.84 23.76 -1.77
CA ARG A 241 -0.38 23.55 -1.95
C ARG A 241 0.31 24.64 -2.76
N ASP A 242 -0.37 25.21 -3.75
CA ASP A 242 0.18 26.22 -4.65
C ASP A 242 0.59 27.50 -3.90
N SER A 243 -0.15 27.87 -2.84
CA SER A 243 0.18 29.00 -1.94
C SER A 243 1.48 28.82 -1.14
N ARG A 244 2.04 27.60 -1.16
CA ARG A 244 3.22 27.18 -0.38
C ARG A 244 4.36 26.67 -1.27
N LEU A 245 4.28 26.81 -2.60
CA LEU A 245 5.39 26.50 -3.52
C LEU A 245 6.66 27.28 -3.17
N LYS A 246 6.53 28.52 -2.71
CA LYS A 246 7.60 29.31 -2.06
C LYS A 246 8.41 28.59 -0.96
N ASN A 247 7.88 27.54 -0.32
CA ASN A 247 8.63 26.75 0.67
C ASN A 247 9.67 25.81 0.01
N LEU A 248 9.58 25.56 -1.29
CA LEU A 248 10.58 24.85 -2.07
C LEU A 248 11.80 25.77 -2.25
N LYS A 249 12.97 25.30 -1.82
CA LYS A 249 14.24 26.03 -1.96
C LYS A 249 14.98 25.59 -3.22
N PHE A 250 15.41 26.56 -4.00
CA PHE A 250 16.24 26.39 -5.19
C PHE A 250 17.56 27.15 -4.99
N LEU A 251 18.66 26.57 -5.45
CA LEU A 251 19.98 27.19 -5.43
C LEU A 251 20.28 27.80 -6.80
N ILE A 252 20.80 29.01 -6.85
CA ILE A 252 21.36 29.64 -8.05
C ILE A 252 22.83 29.92 -7.76
N ILE A 253 23.72 29.51 -8.66
CA ILE A 253 25.16 29.78 -8.54
C ILE A 253 25.64 30.41 -9.84
N GLY A 254 26.28 31.57 -9.73
CA GLY A 254 27.12 32.13 -10.79
C GLY A 254 28.59 31.79 -10.55
N ASP A 255 29.22 31.11 -11.50
CA ASP A 255 30.69 30.91 -11.55
C ASP A 255 31.35 31.78 -12.64
N GLU A 256 30.67 32.83 -13.09
CA GLU A 256 31.20 33.78 -14.06
C GLU A 256 32.33 34.64 -13.49
N ILE A 257 33.27 35.03 -14.35
CA ILE A 257 34.51 35.72 -13.96
C ILE A 257 34.84 36.78 -15.00
N GLY A 258 35.09 37.99 -14.49
CA GLY A 258 35.19 39.24 -15.23
C GLY A 258 34.30 40.29 -14.56
N ASP A 259 34.34 41.52 -15.07
CA ASP A 259 33.53 42.62 -14.53
C ASP A 259 32.07 42.61 -15.03
N GLU A 260 31.75 41.71 -15.98
CA GLU A 260 30.40 41.48 -16.52
C GLU A 260 29.94 40.03 -16.23
N SER A 261 28.75 39.86 -15.65
CA SER A 261 28.12 38.55 -15.39
C SER A 261 26.68 38.51 -15.91
N LEU A 262 26.47 39.05 -17.12
CA LEU A 262 25.16 39.32 -17.73
C LEU A 262 24.20 38.12 -17.68
N LEU A 263 24.72 36.90 -17.88
CA LEU A 263 23.90 35.69 -17.84
C LEU A 263 23.46 35.35 -16.41
N THR A 264 24.36 35.43 -15.43
CA THR A 264 24.05 35.30 -14.00
C THR A 264 23.06 36.37 -13.54
N ASP A 265 23.27 37.61 -13.94
CA ASP A 265 22.42 38.75 -13.58
C ASP A 265 21.00 38.60 -14.16
N THR A 266 20.88 38.14 -15.40
CA THR A 266 19.59 37.83 -16.04
C THR A 266 18.87 36.67 -15.33
N VAL A 267 19.60 35.62 -14.93
CA VAL A 267 19.02 34.49 -14.14
C VAL A 267 18.56 34.96 -12.76
N LEU A 268 19.31 35.85 -12.12
CA LEU A 268 18.95 36.44 -10.83
C LEU A 268 17.70 37.33 -10.96
N GLN A 269 17.70 38.28 -11.90
CA GLN A 269 16.58 39.20 -12.16
C GLN A 269 15.28 38.45 -12.48
N ALA A 270 15.34 37.40 -13.30
CA ALA A 270 14.21 36.52 -13.54
C ALA A 270 13.69 35.90 -12.24
N SER A 271 14.59 35.34 -11.41
CA SER A 271 14.22 34.70 -10.14
C SER A 271 13.62 35.65 -9.09
N GLU A 272 13.89 36.95 -9.16
CA GLU A 272 13.32 37.98 -8.29
C GLU A 272 11.88 38.38 -8.66
N THR A 273 11.38 37.97 -9.83
CA THR A 273 10.01 38.30 -10.27
C THR A 273 8.94 37.80 -9.27
N PRO A 274 7.85 38.56 -9.04
CA PRO A 274 6.79 38.16 -8.11
C PRO A 274 6.15 36.80 -8.43
N GLU A 275 6.08 36.44 -9.72
CA GLU A 275 5.52 35.16 -10.16
C GLU A 275 6.42 33.96 -9.84
N LEU A 276 7.75 34.11 -9.91
CA LEU A 276 8.68 33.05 -9.53
C LEU A 276 8.91 32.98 -8.02
N GLN A 277 8.90 34.11 -7.31
CA GLN A 277 8.92 34.13 -5.83
C GLN A 277 7.67 33.47 -5.21
N ALA A 278 6.54 33.41 -5.93
CA ALA A 278 5.40 32.60 -5.54
C ALA A 278 5.63 31.08 -5.71
N LYS A 279 6.44 30.69 -6.70
CA LYS A 279 6.73 29.29 -7.10
C LYS A 279 7.94 28.68 -6.38
N GLY A 280 8.80 29.47 -5.74
CA GLY A 280 9.95 28.97 -4.98
C GLY A 280 10.69 30.07 -4.22
N THR A 281 11.43 29.69 -3.18
CA THR A 281 12.50 30.55 -2.63
C THR A 281 13.77 30.27 -3.42
N TRP A 282 14.15 31.23 -4.26
CA TRP A 282 15.41 31.20 -5.01
C TRP A 282 16.52 31.79 -4.15
N ILE A 283 17.64 31.08 -4.02
CA ILE A 283 18.77 31.45 -3.16
C ILE A 283 20.02 31.53 -4.02
N TYR A 284 20.49 32.75 -4.25
CA TYR A 284 21.78 33.00 -4.90
C TYR A 284 22.95 32.68 -3.97
N LEU A 285 24.05 32.20 -4.55
CA LEU A 285 25.36 32.08 -3.93
C LEU A 285 26.42 32.41 -4.99
N ASN A 286 27.38 33.29 -4.67
CA ASN A 286 28.51 33.53 -5.57
C ASN A 286 29.52 32.36 -5.48
N SER A 287 30.21 31.98 -6.56
CA SER A 287 31.16 30.86 -6.48
C SER A 287 32.35 31.12 -5.53
N ALA A 288 32.69 32.38 -5.23
CA ALA A 288 33.67 32.75 -4.22
C ALA A 288 33.25 32.44 -2.77
N GLU A 289 31.96 32.22 -2.50
CA GLU A 289 31.44 31.85 -1.17
C GLU A 289 31.42 30.33 -0.93
N ILE A 290 31.81 29.52 -1.92
CA ILE A 290 31.77 28.06 -1.82
C ILE A 290 32.88 27.56 -0.88
N PRO A 291 32.58 26.70 0.11
CA PRO A 291 33.58 26.23 1.06
C PRO A 291 34.74 25.52 0.37
N SER A 292 35.97 25.83 0.78
CA SER A 292 37.24 25.32 0.18
C SER A 292 37.48 23.81 0.32
N GLN A 293 36.49 23.06 0.79
CA GLN A 293 36.47 21.60 0.86
C GLN A 293 35.93 20.95 -0.43
N TYR A 294 35.34 21.73 -1.34
CA TYR A 294 34.86 21.26 -2.65
C TYR A 294 35.87 21.64 -3.74
N THR A 295 36.11 20.72 -4.67
CA THR A 295 37.09 20.90 -5.75
C THR A 295 36.54 21.76 -6.88
N ASN A 296 35.21 21.75 -7.07
CA ASN A 296 34.53 22.49 -8.13
C ASN A 296 33.10 22.88 -7.71
N VAL A 297 32.59 23.97 -8.29
CA VAL A 297 31.23 24.48 -8.10
C VAL A 297 30.16 23.43 -8.40
N THR A 298 30.36 22.65 -9.47
CA THR A 298 29.43 21.58 -9.86
C THR A 298 29.34 20.49 -8.80
N GLU A 299 30.45 20.13 -8.15
CA GLU A 299 30.49 19.15 -7.06
C GLU A 299 29.68 19.62 -5.85
N PHE A 300 29.87 20.87 -5.44
CA PHE A 300 29.08 21.51 -4.39
C PHE A 300 27.57 21.51 -4.71
N ALA A 301 27.19 21.88 -5.94
CA ALA A 301 25.79 21.90 -6.39
C ALA A 301 25.14 20.51 -6.31
N ILE A 302 25.81 19.47 -6.86
CA ILE A 302 25.35 18.08 -6.81
C ILE A 302 25.20 17.61 -5.35
N HIS A 303 26.21 17.87 -4.52
CA HIS A 303 26.24 17.44 -3.12
C HIS A 303 25.11 18.06 -2.27
N GLU A 304 24.81 19.34 -2.47
CA GLU A 304 23.79 20.05 -1.69
C GLU A 304 22.36 19.78 -2.14
N VAL A 305 22.15 19.50 -3.44
CA VAL A 305 20.91 18.89 -3.96
C VAL A 305 20.74 17.47 -3.41
N HIS A 306 21.77 16.62 -3.49
CA HIS A 306 21.74 15.25 -2.98
C HIS A 306 21.44 15.20 -1.47
N ARG A 307 22.02 16.11 -0.67
CA ARG A 307 21.71 16.27 0.78
C ARG A 307 20.33 16.86 1.07
N GLN A 308 19.53 17.10 0.04
CA GLN A 308 18.14 17.53 0.08
C GLN A 308 17.93 18.93 0.70
N LYS A 309 18.98 19.77 0.77
CA LYS A 309 18.82 21.17 1.21
C LYS A 309 18.07 22.01 0.17
N TYR A 310 18.32 21.74 -1.11
CA TYR A 310 17.67 22.37 -2.26
C TYR A 310 16.96 21.31 -3.12
N TRP A 311 15.94 21.70 -3.86
CA TRP A 311 15.18 20.82 -4.76
C TRP A 311 15.84 20.67 -6.14
N ALA A 312 16.53 21.72 -6.58
CA ALA A 312 17.45 21.74 -7.71
C ALA A 312 18.48 22.86 -7.51
N ALA A 313 19.56 22.82 -8.29
CA ALA A 313 20.52 23.90 -8.43
C ALA A 313 20.61 24.35 -9.90
N ILE A 314 20.60 25.66 -10.12
CA ILE A 314 20.90 26.32 -11.39
C ILE A 314 22.35 26.78 -11.29
N LEU A 315 23.19 26.33 -12.21
CA LEU A 315 24.60 26.69 -12.28
C LEU A 315 24.89 27.37 -13.62
N VAL A 316 25.17 28.68 -13.58
CA VAL A 316 25.74 29.42 -14.71
C VAL A 316 27.24 29.18 -14.73
N THR A 317 27.77 28.66 -15.83
CA THR A 317 29.14 28.15 -15.87
C THR A 317 30.18 29.23 -16.14
N ARG A 318 31.40 28.97 -15.71
CA ARG A 318 32.57 29.81 -15.88
C ARG A 318 32.73 30.31 -17.31
N ASN A 319 32.96 31.61 -17.44
CA ASN A 319 33.10 32.34 -18.70
C ASN A 319 31.86 32.33 -19.63
N SER A 320 30.65 31.99 -19.16
CA SER A 320 29.47 31.89 -20.05
C SER A 320 29.20 33.16 -20.88
N THR A 321 29.10 34.32 -20.25
CA THR A 321 28.92 35.62 -20.91
C THR A 321 30.08 35.92 -21.88
N ALA A 322 31.32 35.59 -21.48
CA ALA A 322 32.50 35.76 -22.33
C ALA A 322 32.50 34.82 -23.56
N ASN A 323 31.98 33.60 -23.44
CA ASN A 323 31.85 32.64 -24.54
C ASN A 323 30.78 33.12 -25.56
N ILE A 324 29.64 33.62 -25.08
CA ILE A 324 28.62 34.25 -25.93
C ILE A 324 29.21 35.48 -26.63
N ARG A 325 29.85 36.37 -25.87
CA ARG A 325 30.52 37.57 -26.37
C ARG A 325 31.53 37.23 -27.48
N GLN A 326 32.41 36.27 -27.25
CA GLN A 326 33.39 35.81 -28.25
C GLN A 326 32.72 35.23 -29.51
N ALA A 327 31.63 34.47 -29.36
CA ALA A 327 30.90 33.92 -30.50
C ALA A 327 30.27 35.03 -31.37
N PHE A 328 29.78 36.10 -30.74
CA PHE A 328 29.24 37.29 -31.43
C PHE A 328 30.37 38.12 -32.06
N GLU A 329 31.46 38.40 -31.33
CA GLU A 329 32.62 39.15 -31.83
C GLU A 329 33.34 38.49 -33.02
N THR A 330 33.15 37.18 -33.21
CA THR A 330 33.74 36.38 -34.30
C THR A 330 32.71 35.78 -35.27
N ALA A 331 31.43 36.14 -35.13
CA ALA A 331 30.29 35.60 -35.89
C ALA A 331 30.31 34.06 -36.03
N ASN A 332 30.69 33.34 -34.97
CA ASN A 332 30.96 31.90 -35.00
C ASN A 332 29.68 31.04 -35.14
N SER A 333 29.43 30.51 -36.34
CA SER A 333 28.29 29.63 -36.66
C SER A 333 28.34 28.23 -36.02
N SER A 334 29.43 27.87 -35.35
CA SER A 334 29.60 26.57 -34.66
C SER A 334 29.38 26.66 -33.14
N PHE A 335 29.06 27.84 -32.62
CA PHE A 335 28.75 28.04 -31.20
C PHE A 335 27.38 27.46 -30.82
N THR A 336 27.24 26.96 -29.59
CA THR A 336 25.97 26.49 -29.02
C THR A 336 25.82 26.98 -27.59
N ASN A 337 24.58 27.31 -27.20
CA ASN A 337 24.24 27.70 -25.83
C ASN A 337 24.13 26.50 -24.85
N GLU A 338 24.68 25.32 -25.20
CA GLU A 338 24.64 24.13 -24.36
C GLU A 338 25.78 24.16 -23.32
N GLY A 339 25.47 23.81 -22.07
CA GLY A 339 26.46 23.85 -20.97
C GLY A 339 26.76 25.25 -20.41
N LEU A 340 26.13 26.31 -20.92
CA LEU A 340 26.19 27.65 -20.30
C LEU A 340 25.41 27.69 -18.98
N ILE A 341 24.22 27.09 -18.96
CA ILE A 341 23.39 26.92 -17.76
C ILE A 341 23.10 25.43 -17.54
N TYR A 342 23.53 24.89 -16.40
CA TYR A 342 23.13 23.55 -15.95
C TYR A 342 21.98 23.62 -14.96
N LEU A 343 20.97 22.77 -15.15
CA LEU A 343 19.88 22.56 -14.19
C LEU A 343 20.04 21.18 -13.54
N ILE A 344 20.57 21.14 -12.32
CA ILE A 344 20.98 19.93 -11.59
C ILE A 344 19.89 19.54 -10.58
N TYR A 345 19.37 18.31 -10.67
CA TYR A 345 18.30 17.83 -9.77
C TYR A 345 18.34 16.30 -9.52
N GLU A 346 17.42 15.83 -8.67
CA GLU A 346 17.13 14.41 -8.42
C GLU A 346 15.62 14.16 -8.49
N SER A 347 15.06 13.65 -9.61
CA SER A 347 13.61 13.39 -9.66
C SER A 347 13.18 12.30 -8.69
N GLY A 348 14.04 11.33 -8.42
CA GLY A 348 13.88 10.33 -7.37
C GLY A 348 13.73 10.88 -5.95
N ARG A 349 13.95 12.18 -5.70
CA ARG A 349 13.63 12.84 -4.41
C ARG A 349 12.13 12.80 -4.10
N ASP A 350 11.26 12.97 -5.09
CA ASP A 350 9.82 12.76 -4.95
C ASP A 350 9.18 12.33 -6.27
N LEU A 351 8.86 11.04 -6.34
CA LEU A 351 8.33 10.33 -7.52
C LEU A 351 7.05 10.94 -8.12
N THR A 352 6.29 11.73 -7.36
CA THR A 352 5.08 12.42 -7.86
C THR A 352 5.16 13.93 -7.67
N GLY A 353 5.64 14.39 -6.51
CA GLY A 353 5.77 15.80 -6.18
C GLY A 353 6.80 16.54 -7.04
N PHE A 354 7.87 15.87 -7.49
CA PHE A 354 8.87 16.52 -8.34
C PHE A 354 8.28 16.93 -9.70
N GLY A 355 7.57 16.02 -10.37
CA GLY A 355 6.88 16.31 -11.64
C GLY A 355 5.70 17.26 -11.49
N ALA A 356 4.96 17.20 -10.37
CA ALA A 356 3.77 18.02 -10.15
C ALA A 356 4.04 19.46 -9.71
N TYR A 357 5.15 19.72 -9.00
CA TYR A 357 5.41 21.01 -8.34
C TYR A 357 6.79 21.59 -8.62
N VAL A 358 7.82 20.76 -8.67
CA VAL A 358 9.22 21.22 -8.76
C VAL A 358 9.59 21.55 -10.21
N MET A 359 9.42 20.60 -11.13
CA MET A 359 9.73 20.80 -12.55
C MET A 359 8.91 21.93 -13.20
N PRO A 360 7.60 22.12 -12.93
CA PRO A 360 6.86 23.29 -13.41
C PRO A 360 7.43 24.63 -12.90
N SER A 361 7.96 24.67 -11.68
CA SER A 361 8.58 25.88 -11.11
C SER A 361 9.94 26.18 -11.76
N LEU A 362 10.70 25.15 -12.13
CA LEU A 362 11.97 25.27 -12.84
C LEU A 362 11.78 25.66 -14.31
N ASN A 363 10.80 25.07 -15.00
CA ASN A 363 10.44 25.45 -16.36
C ASN A 363 9.89 26.89 -16.42
N ALA A 364 9.26 27.38 -15.35
CA ALA A 364 8.84 28.79 -15.27
C ALA A 364 10.05 29.75 -15.19
N LEU A 365 11.12 29.40 -14.46
CA LEU A 365 12.37 30.16 -14.46
C LEU A 365 13.05 30.16 -15.84
N GLU A 366 13.08 29.01 -16.51
CA GLU A 366 13.60 28.90 -17.87
C GLU A 366 12.83 29.80 -18.85
N VAL A 367 11.49 29.81 -18.80
CA VAL A 367 10.66 30.70 -19.64
C VAL A 367 10.92 32.18 -19.34
N GLU A 368 11.09 32.56 -18.07
CA GLU A 368 11.35 33.96 -17.69
C GLU A 368 12.76 34.42 -18.10
N VAL A 369 13.79 33.58 -17.95
CA VAL A 369 15.14 33.87 -18.46
C VAL A 369 15.13 33.99 -20.00
N LEU A 370 14.33 33.17 -20.68
CA LEU A 370 14.13 33.26 -22.14
C LEU A 370 13.31 34.49 -22.56
N SER A 371 12.50 35.10 -21.69
CA SER A 371 11.85 36.39 -21.98
C SER A 371 12.84 37.55 -21.84
N MET A 372 13.71 37.50 -20.83
CA MET A 372 14.70 38.56 -20.54
C MET A 372 15.98 38.50 -21.38
N GLN A 373 16.32 37.37 -22.00
CA GLN A 373 17.61 37.16 -22.71
C GLN A 373 17.98 38.24 -23.74
N GLY A 374 16.96 38.85 -24.38
CA GLY A 374 17.16 39.90 -25.38
C GLY A 374 17.76 41.18 -24.79
N ASP A 375 17.18 41.68 -23.71
CA ASP A 375 17.61 42.93 -23.07
C ASP A 375 18.73 42.71 -22.04
N GLY A 376 18.75 41.54 -21.37
CA GLY A 376 19.71 41.22 -20.31
C GLY A 376 21.06 40.68 -20.79
N VAL A 377 21.10 39.94 -21.90
CA VAL A 377 22.33 39.26 -22.38
C VAL A 377 22.72 39.72 -23.79
N TYR A 378 21.86 39.49 -24.78
CA TYR A 378 22.26 39.71 -26.18
C TYR A 378 22.34 41.20 -26.55
N GLY A 379 21.42 42.03 -26.08
CA GLY A 379 21.40 43.48 -26.33
C GLY A 379 22.69 44.18 -25.86
N PRO A 380 23.12 44.03 -24.59
CA PRO A 380 24.38 44.61 -24.11
C PRO A 380 25.61 44.14 -24.90
N ILE A 381 25.66 42.85 -25.28
CA ILE A 381 26.74 42.30 -26.11
C ILE A 381 26.73 42.96 -27.51
N ILE A 382 25.59 42.93 -28.21
CA ILE A 382 25.44 43.52 -29.56
C ILE A 382 25.79 45.02 -29.55
N ASN A 383 25.31 45.78 -28.56
CA ASN A 383 25.58 47.22 -28.41
C ASN A 383 27.06 47.55 -28.16
N SER A 384 27.89 46.56 -27.83
CA SER A 384 29.34 46.72 -27.64
C SER A 384 30.19 46.29 -28.86
N LEU A 385 29.56 45.72 -29.90
CA LEU A 385 30.23 45.33 -31.15
C LEU A 385 30.53 46.55 -32.04
N SER A 386 31.51 46.40 -32.94
CA SER A 386 31.66 47.35 -34.05
C SER A 386 30.51 47.24 -35.07
N PRO A 387 30.27 48.26 -35.91
CA PRO A 387 29.24 48.20 -36.95
C PRO A 387 29.44 47.04 -37.94
N ASP A 388 30.69 46.71 -38.28
CA ASP A 388 31.02 45.63 -39.21
C ASP A 388 30.74 44.26 -38.58
N GLN A 389 31.16 44.02 -37.33
CA GLN A 389 30.83 42.80 -36.58
C GLN A 389 29.31 42.64 -36.38
N THR A 390 28.59 43.73 -36.11
CA THR A 390 27.12 43.72 -36.00
C THR A 390 26.47 43.24 -37.31
N LEU A 391 27.01 43.64 -38.46
CA LEU A 391 26.54 43.18 -39.77
C LEU A 391 26.88 41.70 -40.02
N GLU A 392 28.06 41.23 -39.61
CA GLU A 392 28.46 39.81 -39.71
C GLU A 392 27.58 38.90 -38.82
N VAL A 393 27.29 39.31 -37.58
CA VAL A 393 26.34 38.60 -36.70
C VAL A 393 24.93 38.59 -37.31
N ALA A 394 24.44 39.72 -37.83
CA ALA A 394 23.14 39.79 -38.48
C ALA A 394 23.05 38.94 -39.78
N ALA A 395 24.16 38.74 -40.48
CA ALA A 395 24.26 37.84 -41.62
C ALA A 395 24.32 36.35 -41.21
N ASN A 396 24.88 36.04 -40.03
CA ASN A 396 24.88 34.70 -39.45
C ASN A 396 23.52 34.39 -38.77
N THR A 397 22.54 34.01 -39.59
CA THR A 397 21.19 33.66 -39.13
C THR A 397 21.15 32.61 -38.03
N THR A 398 22.08 31.65 -38.03
CA THR A 398 22.17 30.58 -37.02
C THR A 398 22.50 31.11 -35.63
N LEU A 399 23.36 32.13 -35.54
CA LEU A 399 23.73 32.79 -34.29
C LEU A 399 22.67 33.83 -33.89
N ALA A 400 22.18 34.61 -34.86
CA ALA A 400 21.15 35.62 -34.65
C ALA A 400 19.78 35.06 -34.21
N SER A 401 19.47 33.79 -34.52
CA SER A 401 18.25 33.11 -34.09
C SER A 401 18.45 32.18 -32.88
N GLN A 402 19.60 32.22 -32.20
CA GLN A 402 19.92 31.28 -31.13
C GLN A 402 19.39 31.76 -29.77
N SER A 403 18.51 30.99 -29.14
CA SER A 403 18.10 31.23 -27.75
C SER A 403 19.06 30.58 -26.77
N LEU A 404 19.10 31.09 -25.54
CA LEU A 404 19.69 30.39 -24.39
C LEU A 404 19.05 28.99 -24.22
N SER A 405 19.72 28.11 -23.47
CA SER A 405 19.28 26.75 -23.21
C SER A 405 19.74 26.29 -21.82
N PHE A 406 18.90 25.51 -21.13
CA PHE A 406 19.21 24.91 -19.83
C PHE A 406 19.53 23.43 -20.04
N THR A 407 20.79 23.03 -19.82
CA THR A 407 21.20 21.63 -19.88
C THR A 407 20.74 20.92 -18.61
N LYS A 408 19.64 20.15 -18.72
CA LYS A 408 18.94 19.51 -17.59
C LYS A 408 19.61 18.16 -17.22
N ILE A 409 20.11 18.04 -15.99
CA ILE A 409 20.84 16.86 -15.50
C ILE A 409 20.15 16.30 -14.24
N ASP A 410 19.59 15.10 -14.37
CA ASP A 410 19.03 14.32 -13.26
C ASP A 410 20.04 13.30 -12.75
N TYR A 411 20.50 13.44 -11.51
CA TYR A 411 21.43 12.51 -10.88
C TYR A 411 20.77 11.25 -10.31
N ARG A 412 19.43 11.25 -10.13
CA ARG A 412 18.66 10.10 -9.62
C ARG A 412 17.33 9.94 -10.39
N PRO A 413 17.39 9.68 -11.72
CA PRO A 413 16.21 9.67 -12.56
C PRO A 413 15.28 8.51 -12.24
N VAL A 414 13.98 8.76 -12.21
CA VAL A 414 12.93 7.72 -12.17
C VAL A 414 12.97 6.92 -13.46
N THR A 415 13.43 5.66 -13.41
CA THR A 415 13.64 4.82 -14.60
C THR A 415 12.39 4.18 -15.18
N ALA A 416 11.43 3.80 -14.34
CA ALA A 416 10.30 2.99 -14.77
C ALA A 416 9.04 3.31 -13.95
N PRO A 417 7.86 3.53 -14.58
CA PRO A 417 6.61 3.82 -13.88
C PRO A 417 6.22 2.77 -12.83
N VAL A 418 6.61 1.49 -13.04
CA VAL A 418 6.38 0.39 -12.08
C VAL A 418 6.95 0.66 -10.68
N THR A 419 7.94 1.54 -10.54
CA THR A 419 8.47 1.97 -9.22
C THR A 419 7.44 2.70 -8.35
N GLN A 420 6.37 3.26 -8.93
CA GLN A 420 5.24 3.84 -8.20
C GLN A 420 4.48 2.78 -7.37
N ALA A 421 4.41 1.54 -7.86
CA ALA A 421 3.68 0.48 -7.18
C ALA A 421 4.23 0.16 -5.77
N PRO A 422 5.53 -0.15 -5.57
CA PRO A 422 6.07 -0.34 -4.22
C PRO A 422 6.19 0.97 -3.42
N GLN A 423 6.56 2.08 -4.07
CA GLN A 423 6.89 3.33 -3.36
C GLN A 423 5.66 4.04 -2.80
N GLN A 424 4.55 4.09 -3.55
CA GLN A 424 3.38 4.90 -3.20
C GLN A 424 2.23 4.07 -2.64
N ILE A 425 1.75 3.08 -3.41
CA ILE A 425 0.60 2.25 -3.01
C ILE A 425 1.05 1.07 -2.13
N GLY A 426 2.27 0.57 -2.33
CA GLY A 426 2.80 -0.61 -1.65
C GLY A 426 2.86 -0.52 -0.13
N LEU A 427 3.07 0.69 0.42
CA LEU A 427 3.02 0.94 1.86
C LEU A 427 1.61 0.79 2.44
N ILE A 428 0.58 1.13 1.65
CA ILE A 428 -0.83 0.87 1.96
C ILE A 428 -1.08 -0.65 1.92
N TYR A 429 -0.53 -1.36 0.93
CA TYR A 429 -0.63 -2.82 0.85
C TYR A 429 0.04 -3.52 2.05
N LEU A 430 1.24 -3.11 2.49
CA LEU A 430 1.87 -3.64 3.71
C LEU A 430 0.95 -3.47 4.93
N SER A 431 0.28 -2.32 5.04
CA SER A 431 -0.67 -2.04 6.12
C SER A 431 -1.90 -2.95 6.05
N ILE A 432 -2.52 -3.09 4.88
CA ILE A 432 -3.70 -3.96 4.65
C ILE A 432 -3.34 -5.44 4.89
N LEU A 433 -2.19 -5.90 4.39
CA LEU A 433 -1.71 -7.27 4.60
C LEU A 433 -1.48 -7.59 6.08
N SER A 434 -1.06 -6.60 6.90
CA SER A 434 -0.93 -6.79 8.34
C SER A 434 -2.28 -6.98 9.06
N PHE A 435 -3.36 -6.38 8.56
CA PHE A 435 -4.71 -6.68 9.06
C PHE A 435 -5.20 -8.06 8.59
N PHE A 436 -5.01 -8.42 7.33
CA PHE A 436 -5.37 -9.75 6.84
C PHE A 436 -4.64 -10.86 7.61
N GLN A 437 -3.34 -10.67 7.90
CA GLN A 437 -2.54 -11.55 8.75
C GLN A 437 -3.21 -11.83 10.10
N PHE A 438 -3.69 -10.80 10.80
CA PHE A 438 -4.37 -10.94 12.08
C PHE A 438 -5.62 -11.81 11.99
N ASN A 439 -6.44 -11.62 10.94
CA ASN A 439 -7.70 -12.36 10.77
C ASN A 439 -7.46 -13.82 10.36
N PHE A 440 -6.62 -14.07 9.36
CA PHE A 440 -6.34 -15.43 8.88
C PHE A 440 -5.69 -16.31 9.94
N LEU A 441 -4.88 -15.74 10.85
CA LEU A 441 -4.27 -16.47 11.95
C LEU A 441 -5.14 -16.46 13.23
N GLY A 442 -6.22 -15.69 13.28
CA GLY A 442 -7.15 -15.59 14.41
C GLY A 442 -7.62 -16.95 14.98
N PRO A 443 -8.13 -17.88 14.14
CA PRO A 443 -8.53 -19.22 14.59
C PRO A 443 -7.38 -20.05 15.16
N ILE A 444 -6.17 -19.90 14.61
CA ILE A 444 -4.96 -20.58 15.10
C ILE A 444 -4.60 -20.02 16.47
N HIS A 445 -4.56 -18.70 16.62
CA HIS A 445 -4.29 -18.06 17.91
C HIS A 445 -5.36 -18.39 18.96
N ALA A 446 -6.63 -18.47 18.58
CA ALA A 446 -7.72 -18.92 19.45
C ALA A 446 -7.51 -20.36 19.94
N LYS A 447 -7.20 -21.32 19.05
CA LYS A 447 -6.92 -22.70 19.46
C LYS A 447 -5.69 -22.78 20.38
N VAL A 448 -4.60 -22.11 20.01
CA VAL A 448 -3.35 -22.08 20.76
C VAL A 448 -3.52 -21.42 22.15
N SER A 449 -4.46 -20.48 22.29
CA SER A 449 -4.78 -19.84 23.58
C SER A 449 -5.39 -20.79 24.63
N GLN A 450 -5.98 -21.91 24.21
CA GLN A 450 -6.62 -22.88 25.12
C GLN A 450 -5.60 -23.67 25.93
N ASP A 451 -4.43 -23.97 25.32
CA ASP A 451 -3.47 -24.94 25.83
C ASP A 451 -2.24 -24.28 26.51
N LEU A 452 -2.07 -22.96 26.38
CA LEU A 452 -0.86 -22.22 26.81
C LEU A 452 -1.08 -21.32 28.04
N ARG A 453 -0.07 -21.29 28.92
CA ARG A 453 0.00 -20.35 30.04
C ARG A 453 0.12 -18.92 29.53
N ARG A 454 -0.59 -17.96 30.17
CA ARG A 454 -0.71 -16.54 29.77
C ARG A 454 0.59 -15.91 29.23
N TRP A 455 1.70 -15.95 29.98
CA TRP A 455 2.98 -15.37 29.53
C TRP A 455 3.60 -16.07 28.32
N HIS A 456 3.42 -17.38 28.19
CA HIS A 456 3.92 -18.13 27.03
C HIS A 456 3.05 -17.83 25.79
N PHE A 457 1.75 -17.61 25.97
CA PHE A 457 0.86 -17.16 24.90
C PHE A 457 1.17 -15.74 24.41
N VAL A 458 1.51 -14.81 25.32
CA VAL A 458 1.99 -13.45 24.97
C VAL A 458 3.28 -13.53 24.13
N LEU A 459 4.27 -14.29 24.58
CA LEU A 459 5.53 -14.49 23.85
C LEU A 459 5.29 -15.17 22.49
N TYR A 460 4.41 -16.17 22.43
CA TYR A 460 3.98 -16.80 21.17
C TYR A 460 3.36 -15.79 20.21
N ARG A 461 2.47 -14.89 20.67
CA ARG A 461 1.85 -13.86 19.80
C ARG A 461 2.88 -12.89 19.26
N MET A 462 3.78 -12.38 20.09
CA MET A 462 4.90 -11.53 19.65
C MET A 462 5.72 -12.22 18.54
N ILE A 463 6.21 -13.44 18.80
CA ILE A 463 7.04 -14.19 17.84
C ILE A 463 6.25 -14.51 16.56
N ALA A 464 5.01 -14.98 16.67
CA ALA A 464 4.18 -15.34 15.52
C ALA A 464 3.87 -14.14 14.62
N SER A 465 3.56 -12.98 15.20
CA SER A 465 3.32 -11.76 14.41
C SER A 465 4.59 -11.26 13.73
N GLN A 466 5.74 -11.20 14.42
CA GLN A 466 7.00 -10.79 13.78
C GLN A 466 7.44 -11.75 12.64
N ILE A 467 7.30 -13.07 12.83
CA ILE A 467 7.53 -14.06 11.74
C ILE A 467 6.57 -13.82 10.58
N SER A 468 5.29 -13.54 10.86
CA SER A 468 4.30 -13.27 9.81
C SER A 468 4.64 -12.02 9.01
N PHE A 469 5.01 -10.92 9.67
CA PHE A 469 5.40 -9.68 9.01
C PHE A 469 6.67 -9.88 8.17
N LEU A 470 7.64 -10.68 8.64
CA LEU A 470 8.87 -10.99 7.92
C LEU A 470 8.61 -11.81 6.63
N VAL A 471 7.68 -12.76 6.67
CA VAL A 471 7.30 -13.57 5.49
C VAL A 471 6.44 -12.77 4.51
N LEU A 472 5.50 -11.95 5.00
CA LEU A 472 4.63 -11.16 4.13
C LEU A 472 5.35 -9.97 3.47
N SER A 473 6.31 -9.34 4.16
CA SER A 473 7.17 -8.33 3.54
C SER A 473 8.12 -8.92 2.50
N LEU A 474 8.53 -10.19 2.65
CA LEU A 474 9.28 -10.91 1.61
C LEU A 474 8.41 -11.10 0.38
N ALA A 475 7.17 -11.59 0.53
CA ALA A 475 6.24 -11.75 -0.57
C ALA A 475 5.96 -10.42 -1.30
N PHE A 476 5.74 -9.32 -0.56
CA PHE A 476 5.61 -7.97 -1.12
C PHE A 476 6.83 -7.54 -1.95
N THR A 477 8.04 -7.78 -1.43
CA THR A 477 9.29 -7.44 -2.13
C THR A 477 9.49 -8.31 -3.37
N LEU A 478 9.16 -9.61 -3.29
CA LEU A 478 9.24 -10.55 -4.41
C LEU A 478 8.27 -10.22 -5.55
N VAL A 479 7.08 -9.66 -5.26
CA VAL A 479 6.20 -9.13 -6.31
C VAL A 479 6.89 -8.01 -7.10
N SER A 480 7.58 -7.09 -6.40
CA SER A 480 8.34 -6.02 -7.07
C SER A 480 9.48 -6.56 -7.92
N VAL A 481 10.20 -7.58 -7.43
CA VAL A 481 11.25 -8.29 -8.20
C VAL A 481 10.67 -9.01 -9.43
N ALA A 482 9.49 -9.64 -9.30
CA ALA A 482 8.83 -10.33 -10.42
C ALA A 482 8.41 -9.35 -11.54
N PHE A 483 8.03 -8.12 -11.19
CA PHE A 483 7.78 -7.02 -12.13
C PHE A 483 9.05 -6.21 -12.48
N GLN A 484 10.24 -6.78 -12.28
CA GLN A 484 11.54 -6.24 -12.71
C GLN A 484 11.87 -4.84 -12.17
N VAL A 485 11.40 -4.51 -10.96
CA VAL A 485 11.80 -3.29 -10.26
C VAL A 485 13.30 -3.33 -9.95
N ASP A 486 14.04 -2.30 -10.36
CA ASP A 486 15.47 -2.14 -10.08
C ASP A 486 15.69 -1.72 -8.61
N PHE A 487 16.50 -2.51 -7.90
CA PHE A 487 16.94 -2.25 -6.52
C PHE A 487 18.45 -1.99 -6.41
N SER A 488 19.19 -1.96 -7.53
CA SER A 488 20.66 -1.85 -7.55
C SER A 488 21.18 -0.43 -7.25
N ARG A 489 20.31 0.58 -7.36
CA ARG A 489 20.68 2.00 -7.36
C ARG A 489 21.08 2.56 -6.00
N GLY A 490 20.38 2.17 -4.93
CA GLY A 490 20.82 2.47 -3.56
C GLY A 490 21.91 1.55 -3.06
N TRP A 491 21.91 0.28 -3.51
CA TRP A 491 22.83 -0.78 -3.11
C TRP A 491 23.12 -1.72 -4.28
N SER A 492 24.30 -1.58 -4.88
CA SER A 492 24.77 -2.37 -6.04
C SER A 492 24.66 -3.88 -5.84
N HIS A 493 24.88 -4.34 -4.60
CA HIS A 493 24.69 -5.71 -4.17
C HIS A 493 23.77 -5.75 -2.94
N GLY A 494 22.82 -6.69 -2.93
CA GLY A 494 21.91 -6.90 -1.79
C GLY A 494 20.70 -5.97 -1.69
N GLY A 495 20.49 -5.02 -2.62
CA GLY A 495 19.36 -4.07 -2.57
C GLY A 495 17.98 -4.69 -2.34
N ILE A 496 17.72 -5.88 -2.91
CA ILE A 496 16.47 -6.65 -2.67
C ILE A 496 16.32 -7.05 -1.19
N ALA A 497 17.40 -7.49 -0.54
CA ALA A 497 17.37 -7.84 0.89
C ALA A 497 17.23 -6.61 1.78
N VAL A 498 17.83 -5.48 1.39
CA VAL A 498 17.65 -4.19 2.08
C VAL A 498 16.19 -3.70 1.96
N ALA A 499 15.61 -3.74 0.76
CA ALA A 499 14.20 -3.42 0.53
C ALA A 499 13.25 -4.33 1.33
N TRP A 500 13.55 -5.62 1.40
CA TRP A 500 12.81 -6.58 2.23
C TRP A 500 12.87 -6.22 3.72
N MET A 501 14.06 -5.95 4.26
CA MET A 501 14.21 -5.60 5.67
C MET A 501 13.57 -4.25 6.03
N PHE A 502 13.61 -3.25 5.14
CA PHE A 502 12.89 -1.98 5.32
C PHE A 502 11.36 -2.16 5.22
N SER A 503 10.90 -3.01 4.31
CA SER A 503 9.48 -3.40 4.21
C SER A 503 9.02 -4.17 5.46
N TYR A 504 9.86 -5.05 6.01
CA TYR A 504 9.62 -5.75 7.27
C TYR A 504 9.50 -4.77 8.44
N LEU A 505 10.47 -3.86 8.64
CA LEU A 505 10.41 -2.88 9.74
C LEU A 505 9.18 -1.99 9.65
N THR A 506 8.81 -1.56 8.43
CA THR A 506 7.61 -0.76 8.19
C THR A 506 6.33 -1.55 8.49
N MET A 507 6.24 -2.80 8.02
CA MET A 507 5.11 -3.69 8.27
C MET A 507 4.99 -4.10 9.74
N ALA A 508 6.11 -4.29 10.45
CA ALA A 508 6.12 -4.63 11.87
C ALA A 508 5.67 -3.45 12.76
N ALA A 509 6.08 -2.23 12.41
CA ALA A 509 5.63 -1.01 13.09
C ALA A 509 4.13 -0.75 12.89
N ALA A 510 3.65 -0.76 11.63
CA ALA A 510 2.24 -0.52 11.31
C ALA A 510 1.33 -1.70 11.69
N GLY A 511 1.79 -2.94 11.48
CA GLY A 511 1.07 -4.16 11.85
C GLY A 511 0.96 -4.37 13.35
N GLY A 512 1.98 -3.99 14.12
CA GLY A 512 1.90 -3.95 15.58
C GLY A 512 0.78 -3.03 16.08
N TYR A 513 0.56 -1.88 15.44
CA TYR A 513 -0.59 -1.03 15.75
C TYR A 513 -1.91 -1.72 15.38
N ASN A 514 -2.03 -2.25 14.15
CA ASN A 514 -3.26 -2.88 13.69
C ASN A 514 -3.67 -4.09 14.55
N GLU A 515 -2.71 -4.90 15.01
CA GLU A 515 -2.94 -5.99 15.96
C GLU A 515 -3.49 -5.49 17.30
N ASN A 516 -2.90 -4.45 17.88
CA ASN A 516 -3.37 -3.86 19.14
C ASN A 516 -4.76 -3.23 18.98
N MET A 517 -4.98 -2.46 17.92
CA MET A 517 -6.26 -1.82 17.60
C MET A 517 -7.37 -2.87 17.39
N ALA A 518 -7.09 -3.94 16.64
CA ALA A 518 -8.02 -5.04 16.46
C ALA A 518 -8.43 -5.67 17.80
N LEU A 519 -7.47 -5.99 18.69
CA LEU A 519 -7.76 -6.53 20.02
C LEU A 519 -8.62 -5.59 20.88
N TYR A 520 -8.38 -4.28 20.86
CA TYR A 520 -9.21 -3.31 21.59
C TYR A 520 -10.62 -3.18 21.00
N ALA A 521 -10.75 -3.10 19.68
CA ALA A 521 -12.02 -2.91 19.00
C ALA A 521 -12.90 -4.18 19.04
N PHE A 522 -12.36 -5.37 18.80
CA PHE A 522 -13.10 -6.63 18.97
C PHE A 522 -13.56 -6.89 20.42
N ALA A 523 -12.90 -6.29 21.42
CA ALA A 523 -13.28 -6.35 22.83
C ALA A 523 -14.26 -5.25 23.28
N THR A 524 -14.67 -4.35 22.39
CA THR A 524 -15.46 -3.16 22.74
C THR A 524 -16.64 -2.93 21.80
N TYR A 525 -16.39 -2.88 20.49
CA TYR A 525 -17.39 -2.75 19.44
C TYR A 525 -16.77 -3.20 18.09
N PRO A 526 -17.00 -4.45 17.64
CA PRO A 526 -16.32 -5.01 16.46
C PRO A 526 -16.37 -4.15 15.17
N PRO A 527 -17.45 -3.43 14.83
CA PRO A 527 -17.45 -2.55 13.66
C PRO A 527 -16.44 -1.39 13.71
N LEU A 528 -15.93 -1.02 14.90
CA LEU A 528 -14.91 0.02 15.05
C LEU A 528 -13.55 -0.39 14.46
N VAL A 529 -13.28 -1.70 14.31
CA VAL A 529 -12.03 -2.24 13.74
C VAL A 529 -11.72 -1.57 12.40
N GLY A 530 -12.71 -1.51 11.50
CA GLY A 530 -12.56 -0.90 10.17
C GLY A 530 -12.16 0.57 10.23
N PHE A 531 -12.88 1.38 11.01
CA PHE A 531 -12.61 2.82 11.15
C PHE A 531 -11.26 3.10 11.82
N GLY A 532 -10.88 2.34 12.86
CA GLY A 532 -9.61 2.53 13.57
C GLY A 532 -8.39 2.30 12.67
N MET A 533 -8.41 1.24 11.87
CA MET A 533 -7.30 0.91 10.96
C MET A 533 -7.29 1.80 9.71
N LEU A 534 -8.45 2.06 9.10
CA LEU A 534 -8.55 2.98 7.97
C LEU A 534 -8.10 4.39 8.37
N GLY A 535 -8.47 4.83 9.58
CA GLY A 535 -7.99 6.07 10.20
C GLY A 535 -6.47 6.09 10.35
N PHE A 536 -5.88 5.04 10.93
CA PHE A 536 -4.42 4.95 11.10
C PHE A 536 -3.67 4.93 9.76
N VAL A 537 -4.17 4.20 8.76
CA VAL A 537 -3.62 4.20 7.40
C VAL A 537 -3.69 5.59 6.78
N ILE A 538 -4.85 6.25 6.80
CA ILE A 538 -5.01 7.59 6.22
C ILE A 538 -4.11 8.62 6.92
N VAL A 539 -4.03 8.59 8.25
CA VAL A 539 -3.09 9.44 9.03
C VAL A 539 -1.63 9.17 8.65
N ASN A 540 -1.26 7.91 8.40
CA ASN A 540 0.10 7.52 8.04
C ASN A 540 0.51 7.93 6.61
N VAL A 541 -0.42 7.88 5.64
CA VAL A 541 -0.12 8.09 4.21
C VAL A 541 -0.38 9.55 3.77
N ALA A 542 -1.24 10.30 4.46
CA ALA A 542 -1.44 11.74 4.21
C ALA A 542 -0.12 12.56 4.10
N PRO A 543 0.94 12.32 4.90
CA PRO A 543 2.24 12.98 4.76
C PRO A 543 3.21 12.32 3.74
N THR A 544 2.81 11.31 2.95
CA THR A 544 3.72 10.63 1.99
C THR A 544 3.38 10.87 0.52
N PHE A 545 2.27 11.56 0.22
CA PHE A 545 1.80 11.80 -1.15
C PHE A 545 2.49 12.98 -1.88
N ALA A 546 3.30 13.78 -1.18
CA ALA A 546 4.00 14.96 -1.70
C ALA A 546 5.03 15.48 -0.68
N PRO A 547 5.82 16.52 -1.01
CA PRO A 547 6.75 17.15 -0.09
C PRO A 547 6.08 17.69 1.18
N LEU A 548 6.67 17.43 2.34
CA LEU A 548 6.20 17.97 3.62
C LEU A 548 6.27 19.50 3.64
N GLU A 549 7.18 20.07 2.87
CA GLU A 549 7.36 21.50 2.63
C GLU A 549 6.08 22.16 2.04
N LEU A 550 5.30 21.42 1.25
CA LEU A 550 4.04 21.89 0.65
C LEU A 550 2.81 21.59 1.52
N SER A 551 2.93 20.70 2.51
CA SER A 551 1.85 20.39 3.45
C SER A 551 1.73 21.46 4.55
N PRO A 552 0.51 21.72 5.09
CA PRO A 552 0.36 22.55 6.28
C PRO A 552 1.19 22.04 7.47
N GLY A 553 1.67 22.95 8.34
CA GLY A 553 2.59 22.62 9.43
C GLY A 553 2.13 21.53 10.42
N PHE A 554 0.82 21.26 10.47
CA PHE A 554 0.23 20.11 11.18
C PHE A 554 0.85 18.76 10.72
N TYR A 555 0.99 18.53 9.41
CA TYR A 555 1.42 17.24 8.84
C TYR A 555 2.88 16.88 9.09
N GLN A 556 3.64 17.76 9.76
CA GLN A 556 4.98 17.45 10.27
C GLN A 556 4.97 16.30 11.29
N TYR A 557 3.81 15.94 11.87
CA TYR A 557 3.62 14.70 12.63
C TYR A 557 4.05 13.45 11.83
N GLY A 558 3.98 13.50 10.49
CA GLY A 558 4.37 12.42 9.60
C GLY A 558 5.80 11.92 9.81
N LYS A 559 6.72 12.80 10.25
CA LYS A 559 8.09 12.42 10.62
C LYS A 559 8.15 11.35 11.72
N ALA A 560 7.15 11.27 12.58
CA ALA A 560 7.03 10.25 13.61
C ALA A 560 6.22 9.01 13.18
N MET A 561 5.65 8.96 11.97
CA MET A 561 4.73 7.89 11.53
C MET A 561 5.46 6.77 10.76
N PRO A 562 5.09 5.48 10.97
CA PRO A 562 5.74 4.36 10.32
C PRO A 562 5.85 4.45 8.80
N LEU A 563 4.76 4.75 8.08
CA LEU A 563 4.79 4.67 6.61
C LEU A 563 5.62 5.79 5.97
N TYR A 564 5.68 6.98 6.57
CA TYR A 564 6.58 8.04 6.10
C TYR A 564 8.05 7.63 6.22
N ASN A 565 8.42 7.02 7.35
CA ASN A 565 9.78 6.53 7.56
C ASN A 565 10.11 5.36 6.60
N GLY A 566 9.15 4.47 6.35
CA GLY A 566 9.24 3.41 5.33
C GLY A 566 9.36 3.96 3.89
N PHE A 567 8.59 4.99 3.53
CA PHE A 567 8.64 5.68 2.24
C PHE A 567 10.03 6.24 1.97
N GLN A 568 10.60 6.96 2.94
CA GLN A 568 11.93 7.55 2.80
C GLN A 568 13.04 6.47 2.72
N LEU A 569 12.86 5.31 3.37
CA LEU A 569 13.78 4.18 3.27
C LEU A 569 13.69 3.49 1.90
N LEU A 570 12.49 3.16 1.40
CA LEU A 570 12.31 2.54 0.09
C LEU A 570 12.82 3.44 -1.05
N ARG A 571 12.55 4.76 -0.96
CA ARG A 571 13.04 5.77 -1.92
C ARG A 571 14.56 5.69 -2.10
N THR A 572 15.29 5.60 -0.99
CA THR A 572 16.76 5.51 -1.01
C THR A 572 17.27 4.15 -1.53
N VAL A 573 16.50 3.05 -1.47
CA VAL A 573 16.86 1.80 -2.17
C VAL A 573 16.61 1.91 -3.68
N LEU A 574 15.41 2.34 -4.07
CA LEU A 574 14.93 2.34 -5.46
C LEU A 574 15.67 3.36 -6.35
N PHE A 575 15.87 4.58 -5.85
CA PHE A 575 16.42 5.68 -6.65
C PHE A 575 17.86 6.03 -6.28
N GLY A 576 18.35 5.62 -5.11
CA GLY A 576 19.68 5.97 -4.61
C GLY A 576 19.80 7.38 -4.04
N THR A 577 18.70 7.97 -3.56
CA THR A 577 18.70 9.25 -2.83
C THR A 577 19.51 9.19 -1.53
N THR A 578 19.72 10.32 -0.86
CA THR A 578 20.59 10.40 0.32
C THR A 578 20.39 9.32 1.39
N LYS A 579 21.51 8.83 1.92
CA LYS A 579 21.58 7.87 3.02
C LYS A 579 21.53 8.53 4.41
N LYS A 580 21.66 9.86 4.48
CA LYS A 580 21.72 10.67 5.72
C LYS A 580 20.61 10.36 6.74
N HIS A 581 19.40 10.09 6.28
CA HIS A 581 18.23 9.90 7.14
C HIS A 581 17.91 8.44 7.47
N ILE A 582 18.67 7.46 6.97
CA ILE A 582 18.40 6.02 7.19
C ILE A 582 18.36 5.69 8.69
N GLY A 583 19.36 6.11 9.46
CA GLY A 583 19.44 5.80 10.89
C GLY A 583 18.26 6.36 11.69
N LEU A 584 17.84 7.59 11.39
CA LEU A 584 16.66 8.22 11.99
C LEU A 584 15.37 7.43 11.65
N ASN A 585 15.18 7.13 10.36
CA ASN A 585 13.97 6.44 9.90
C ASN A 585 13.85 5.03 10.50
N ILE A 586 14.97 4.30 10.56
CA ILE A 586 15.06 2.98 11.23
C ILE A 586 14.79 3.12 12.73
N GLY A 587 15.35 4.15 13.39
CA GLY A 587 15.12 4.41 14.81
C GLY A 587 13.65 4.65 15.14
N VAL A 588 12.93 5.43 14.33
CA VAL A 588 11.48 5.65 14.49
C VAL A 588 10.70 4.34 14.30
N LEU A 589 11.05 3.52 13.29
CA LEU A 589 10.41 2.22 13.09
C LEU A 589 10.65 1.27 14.27
N PHE A 590 11.87 1.19 14.80
CA PHE A 590 12.16 0.40 16.01
C PHE A 590 11.41 0.91 17.24
N ALA A 591 11.29 2.22 17.43
CA ALA A 591 10.52 2.80 18.53
C ALA A 591 9.03 2.37 18.46
N TRP A 592 8.42 2.36 17.28
CA TRP A 592 7.07 1.83 17.08
C TRP A 592 6.98 0.32 17.32
N ILE A 593 7.92 -0.47 16.80
CA ILE A 593 7.96 -1.92 17.02
C ILE A 593 8.05 -2.22 18.53
N ILE A 594 8.92 -1.55 19.26
CA ILE A 594 9.08 -1.72 20.71
C ILE A 594 7.79 -1.29 21.44
N ALA A 595 7.24 -0.11 21.13
CA ALA A 595 6.03 0.40 21.78
C ALA A 595 4.80 -0.51 21.55
N MET A 596 4.60 -1.00 20.32
CA MET A 596 3.45 -1.85 19.99
C MET A 596 3.59 -3.28 20.56
N ASN A 597 4.82 -3.83 20.61
CA ASN A 597 5.05 -5.08 21.34
C ASN A 597 4.89 -4.89 22.86
N ALA A 598 5.32 -3.76 23.43
CA ALA A 598 5.14 -3.45 24.85
C ALA A 598 3.66 -3.23 25.23
N LEU A 599 2.83 -2.75 24.30
CA LEU A 599 1.38 -2.59 24.48
C LEU A 599 0.62 -3.93 24.40
N LEU A 600 1.09 -4.88 23.58
CA LEU A 600 0.39 -6.14 23.28
C LEU A 600 -0.02 -6.98 24.52
N PRO A 601 0.79 -7.14 25.59
CA PRO A 601 0.37 -7.83 26.81
C PRO A 601 -0.85 -7.19 27.49
N PHE A 602 -0.97 -5.86 27.42
CA PHE A 602 -2.10 -5.11 27.99
C PHE A 602 -3.35 -5.29 27.12
N SER A 603 -3.22 -5.19 25.79
CA SER A 603 -4.30 -5.42 24.82
C SER A 603 -4.88 -6.84 24.91
N LEU A 604 -4.00 -7.86 24.96
CA LEU A 604 -4.41 -9.25 25.17
C LEU A 604 -5.09 -9.46 26.54
N SER A 605 -4.58 -8.81 27.59
CA SER A 605 -5.18 -8.87 28.93
C SER A 605 -6.54 -8.16 29.02
N PHE A 606 -6.74 -7.08 28.26
CA PHE A 606 -8.01 -6.39 28.14
C PHE A 606 -9.04 -7.23 27.36
N PHE A 607 -8.66 -7.75 26.19
CA PHE A 607 -9.49 -8.63 25.37
C PHE A 607 -9.96 -9.87 26.16
N ALA A 608 -9.02 -10.55 26.84
CA ALA A 608 -9.34 -11.73 27.66
C ALA A 608 -10.31 -11.41 28.81
N LYS A 609 -10.15 -10.26 29.49
CA LYS A 609 -11.09 -9.80 30.52
C LYS A 609 -12.48 -9.56 29.93
N LYS A 610 -12.58 -8.82 28.83
CA LYS A 610 -13.85 -8.48 28.16
C LYS A 610 -14.61 -9.72 27.69
N LYS A 611 -13.97 -10.60 26.92
CA LYS A 611 -14.60 -11.86 26.48
C LYS A 611 -14.96 -12.79 27.66
N SER A 612 -14.24 -12.74 28.79
CA SER A 612 -14.65 -13.47 30.00
C SER A 612 -15.91 -12.91 30.65
N GLN A 613 -16.09 -11.58 30.67
CA GLN A 613 -17.28 -10.90 31.19
C GLN A 613 -18.51 -11.13 30.30
N GLU A 614 -18.33 -11.08 28.97
CA GLU A 614 -19.37 -11.45 28.00
C GLU A 614 -19.82 -12.90 28.20
N ALA A 615 -18.86 -13.83 28.39
CA ALA A 615 -19.16 -15.24 28.59
C ALA A 615 -19.80 -15.58 29.95
N THR A 616 -19.63 -14.75 30.99
CA THR A 616 -20.42 -14.89 32.24
C THR A 616 -21.81 -14.27 32.08
N ALA A 617 -21.92 -13.06 31.53
CA ALA A 617 -23.21 -12.40 31.32
C ALA A 617 -24.15 -13.21 30.41
N ALA A 618 -23.61 -13.85 29.35
CA ALA A 618 -24.38 -14.74 28.49
C ALA A 618 -24.87 -16.01 29.22
N LYS A 619 -24.08 -16.55 30.16
CA LYS A 619 -24.49 -17.70 30.99
C LYS A 619 -25.54 -17.32 32.02
N GLU A 620 -25.41 -16.14 32.64
CA GLU A 620 -26.39 -15.58 33.57
C GLU A 620 -27.72 -15.27 32.86
N ALA A 621 -27.68 -14.68 31.66
CA ALA A 621 -28.86 -14.47 30.82
C ALA A 621 -29.55 -15.78 30.43
N ALA A 622 -28.81 -16.78 29.92
CA ALA A 622 -29.37 -18.08 29.58
C ALA A 622 -29.96 -18.83 30.81
N GLN A 623 -29.37 -18.67 31.99
CA GLN A 623 -29.93 -19.19 33.25
C GLN A 623 -31.20 -18.45 33.67
N ALA A 624 -31.25 -17.12 33.49
CA ALA A 624 -32.44 -16.32 33.77
C ALA A 624 -33.59 -16.65 32.80
N GLU A 625 -33.32 -16.84 31.52
CA GLU A 625 -34.30 -17.28 30.52
C GLU A 625 -34.82 -18.69 30.83
N ALA A 626 -33.93 -19.65 31.16
CA ALA A 626 -34.33 -20.99 31.58
C ALA A 626 -35.17 -20.98 32.87
N ALA A 627 -34.85 -20.10 33.83
CA ALA A 627 -35.61 -19.92 35.07
C ALA A 627 -36.95 -19.16 34.89
N GLN A 628 -37.12 -18.45 33.76
CA GLN A 628 -38.41 -17.89 33.34
C GLN A 628 -39.25 -18.92 32.57
N ALA A 629 -38.63 -19.75 31.72
CA ALA A 629 -39.30 -20.81 30.97
C ALA A 629 -39.74 -22.01 31.85
N ALA A 630 -39.27 -22.07 33.09
CA ALA A 630 -39.66 -23.07 34.11
C ALA A 630 -40.73 -22.56 35.10
N LYS A 631 -41.42 -21.46 34.77
CA LYS A 631 -42.50 -20.85 35.56
C LYS A 631 -43.76 -20.67 34.72
#